data_AF-A0A9P5TQC7-F1
#
_entry.id   AF-A0A9P5TQC7-F1
#
_cell.length_a   1.000
_cell.length_b   1.000
_cell.length_c   1.000
_cell.angle_alpha   90.00
_cell.angle_beta   90.00
_cell.angle_gamma   90.00
#
_symmetry.space_group_name_H-M   'P 1'
#
loop_
_entity.id
_entity.type
_entity.pdbx_description
1 polymer ?
#
loop_
_entity_poly.entity_id
_entity_poly.type
_entity_poly.pdbx_seq_one_letter_code
_entity_poly.pdbx_strand_id
1 'polypeptide(L)'
;MAESAAEVLLDTSPRSPTAPYRWPPEPEERRSRAPEFYGFVAWTSTYLLFVLYILWAILPDEWIVWCGVTWYPNREWAILIPSWSIVVVLLTYVIYFAIALRGTPGFDEMSAVTDSRISLPSEEDPNHNPYFASVKPGAIPELYDIPIGVVNSVLYRDTLKRAQEQHIVH
;
A
#
# COMPACT_ATOMS: atom_id res chain seq x y z
N MET A 1 -21.03 21.38 17.67
CA MET A 1 -20.67 20.59 18.87
C MET A 1 -19.37 19.89 18.49
N ALA A 2 -18.23 20.51 18.81
CA ALA A 2 -16.93 20.11 18.31
C ALA A 2 -16.44 18.87 19.07
N GLU A 3 -16.18 17.78 18.35
CA GLU A 3 -15.46 16.62 18.89
C GLU A 3 -14.09 17.09 19.39
N SER A 4 -13.80 16.77 20.66
CA SER A 4 -12.53 17.09 21.29
C SER A 4 -11.44 16.23 20.66
N ALA A 5 -10.31 16.82 20.23
CA ALA A 5 -9.19 16.11 19.62
C ALA A 5 -8.63 14.95 20.49
N ALA A 6 -8.92 14.94 21.79
CA ALA A 6 -8.59 13.84 22.70
C ALA A 6 -9.44 12.58 22.48
N GLU A 7 -10.66 12.71 21.96
CA GLU A 7 -11.58 11.60 21.71
C GLU A 7 -11.15 10.80 20.46
N VAL A 8 -10.58 11.49 19.46
CA VAL A 8 -9.99 10.87 18.24
C VAL A 8 -8.73 10.05 18.56
N LEU A 9 -7.95 10.43 19.57
CA LEU A 9 -6.77 9.67 20.01
C LEU A 9 -7.10 8.49 20.92
N LEU A 10 -8.35 8.37 21.37
CA LEU A 10 -8.85 7.30 22.23
C LEU A 10 -9.90 6.45 21.53
N ASP A 11 -9.85 6.36 20.19
CA ASP A 11 -10.68 5.42 19.46
C ASP A 11 -10.22 3.97 19.75
N THR A 12 -10.87 3.39 20.76
CA THR A 12 -10.70 2.00 21.20
C THR A 12 -11.44 0.99 20.32
N SER A 13 -11.95 1.42 19.15
CA SER A 13 -12.66 0.52 18.24
C SER A 13 -11.72 -0.55 17.66
N PRO A 14 -12.21 -1.79 17.48
CA PRO A 14 -11.40 -2.92 16.97
C PRO A 14 -11.00 -2.78 15.49
N ARG A 15 -11.20 -1.61 14.88
CA ARG A 15 -10.88 -1.31 13.48
C ARG A 15 -9.56 -0.55 13.31
N SER A 16 -8.93 -0.08 14.39
CA SER A 16 -7.67 0.65 14.31
C SER A 16 -6.46 -0.29 14.54
N PRO A 17 -5.46 -0.35 13.61
CA PRO A 17 -4.25 -1.15 13.78
C PRO A 17 -3.34 -0.65 14.92
N THR A 18 -3.57 0.57 15.38
CA THR A 18 -2.79 1.30 16.38
C THR A 18 -3.47 1.37 17.76
N ALA A 19 -4.55 0.61 17.99
CA ALA A 19 -5.21 0.58 19.29
C ALA A 19 -4.20 0.18 20.40
N PRO A 20 -4.00 1.01 21.43
CA PRO A 20 -3.08 0.69 22.52
C PRO A 20 -3.52 -0.59 23.22
N TYR A 21 -2.61 -1.55 23.32
CA TYR A 21 -2.82 -2.84 23.99
C TYR A 21 -3.28 -2.58 25.44
N ARG A 22 -4.55 -2.91 25.76
CA ARG A 22 -5.06 -2.79 27.13
C ARG A 22 -4.35 -3.82 28.00
N TRP A 23 -3.64 -3.32 29.01
CA TRP A 23 -3.13 -4.14 30.11
C TRP A 23 -4.10 -4.05 31.30
N PRO A 24 -4.49 -5.18 31.93
CA PRO A 24 -4.09 -6.57 31.65
C PRO A 24 -4.74 -7.15 30.38
N PRO A 25 -4.10 -8.12 29.69
CA PRO A 25 -4.69 -8.80 28.54
C PRO A 25 -6.07 -9.34 28.92
N GLU A 26 -7.06 -9.10 28.07
CA GLU A 26 -8.34 -9.77 28.28
C GLU A 26 -8.13 -11.29 28.22
N PRO A 27 -8.74 -12.06 29.15
CA PRO A 27 -8.65 -13.51 29.13
C PRO A 27 -9.12 -14.04 27.77
N GLU A 28 -8.34 -14.94 27.16
CA GLU A 28 -8.55 -15.47 25.79
C GLU A 28 -9.97 -16.01 25.57
N GLU A 29 -10.68 -16.39 26.64
CA GLU A 29 -12.08 -16.80 26.64
C GLU A 29 -13.05 -15.74 26.08
N ARG A 30 -12.72 -14.44 26.13
CA ARG A 30 -13.51 -13.35 25.52
C ARG A 30 -13.22 -13.14 24.04
N ARG A 31 -12.17 -13.73 23.49
CA ARG A 31 -11.95 -13.72 22.04
C ARG A 31 -13.00 -14.63 21.42
N SER A 32 -14.08 -14.02 20.92
CA SER A 32 -15.18 -14.75 20.29
C SER A 32 -14.61 -15.71 19.25
N ARG A 33 -14.79 -17.02 19.44
CA ARG A 33 -14.36 -18.07 18.48
C ARG A 33 -15.15 -18.01 17.16
N ALA A 34 -16.17 -17.16 17.09
CA ALA A 34 -17.06 -17.06 15.95
C ALA A 34 -16.34 -16.88 14.59
N PRO A 35 -15.30 -16.02 14.44
CA PRO A 35 -14.59 -15.85 13.17
C PRO A 35 -13.91 -17.14 12.67
N GLU A 36 -13.40 -17.97 13.58
CA GLU A 36 -12.72 -19.23 13.25
C GLU A 36 -13.72 -20.25 12.68
N PHE A 37 -14.90 -20.35 13.29
CA PHE A 37 -15.98 -21.22 12.80
C PHE A 37 -16.51 -20.76 11.45
N TYR A 38 -16.71 -19.46 11.24
CA TYR A 38 -17.15 -18.94 9.93
C TYR A 38 -16.10 -19.21 8.85
N GLY A 39 -14.82 -19.04 9.15
CA GLY A 39 -13.74 -19.36 8.22
C GLY A 39 -13.74 -20.85 7.83
N PHE A 40 -13.88 -21.75 8.80
CA PHE A 40 -13.94 -23.19 8.53
C PHE A 40 -15.15 -23.58 7.67
N VAL A 41 -16.34 -23.05 7.99
CA VAL A 41 -17.56 -23.32 7.24
C VAL A 41 -17.47 -22.74 5.83
N ALA A 42 -16.97 -21.51 5.68
CA ALA A 42 -16.75 -20.88 4.38
C ALA A 42 -15.75 -21.68 3.52
N TRP A 43 -14.62 -22.10 4.11
CA TRP A 43 -13.61 -22.89 3.40
C TRP A 43 -14.16 -24.26 2.95
N THR A 44 -14.80 -24.99 3.87
CA THR A 44 -15.36 -26.31 3.57
C THR A 44 -16.47 -26.23 2.53
N SER A 45 -17.37 -25.26 2.65
CA SER A 45 -18.45 -25.05 1.68
C SER A 45 -17.93 -24.60 0.31
N THR A 46 -16.92 -23.72 0.25
CA THR A 46 -16.28 -23.31 -1.01
C THR A 46 -15.65 -24.50 -1.71
N TYR A 47 -14.91 -25.35 -0.98
CA TYR A 47 -14.29 -26.53 -1.57
C TYR A 47 -15.34 -27.55 -2.05
N LEU A 48 -16.38 -27.79 -1.26
CA LEU A 48 -17.48 -28.67 -1.66
C LEU A 48 -18.17 -28.17 -2.93
N LEU A 49 -18.53 -26.89 -2.99
CA LEU A 49 -19.13 -26.26 -4.17
C LEU A 49 -18.19 -26.32 -5.38
N PHE A 50 -16.89 -26.13 -5.17
CA PHE A 50 -15.90 -26.21 -6.23
C PHE A 50 -15.80 -27.63 -6.81
N VAL A 51 -15.78 -28.67 -5.96
CA VAL A 51 -15.81 -30.06 -6.43
C VAL A 51 -17.10 -30.36 -7.19
N LEU A 52 -18.25 -29.92 -6.68
CA LEU A 52 -19.53 -30.06 -7.38
C LEU A 52 -19.53 -29.34 -8.73
N TYR A 53 -18.93 -28.16 -8.81
CA TYR A 53 -18.78 -27.40 -10.04
C TYR A 53 -17.91 -28.14 -11.07
N ILE A 54 -16.76 -28.69 -10.67
CA ILE A 54 -15.89 -29.47 -11.56
C ILE A 54 -16.59 -30.74 -12.03
N LEU A 55 -17.27 -31.45 -11.13
CA LEU A 55 -18.08 -32.62 -11.49
C LEU A 55 -19.16 -32.23 -12.51
N TRP A 56 -19.93 -31.17 -12.25
CA TRP A 56 -20.94 -30.68 -13.19
C TRP A 56 -20.35 -30.27 -14.55
N ALA A 57 -19.16 -29.67 -14.58
CA ALA A 57 -18.52 -29.24 -15.82
C ALA A 57 -18.02 -30.40 -16.70
N ILE A 58 -17.54 -31.49 -16.08
CA ILE A 58 -16.85 -32.59 -16.80
C ILE A 58 -17.78 -33.79 -17.04
N LEU A 59 -18.68 -34.09 -16.10
CA LEU A 59 -19.51 -35.30 -16.16
C LEU A 59 -20.48 -35.24 -17.35
N PRO A 60 -20.72 -36.34 -18.09
CA PRO A 60 -21.64 -36.34 -19.22
C PRO A 60 -23.12 -36.28 -18.78
N ASP A 61 -24.01 -35.87 -19.69
CA ASP A 61 -25.41 -35.54 -19.38
C ASP A 61 -26.18 -36.74 -18.79
N GLU A 62 -25.86 -37.96 -19.22
CA GLU A 62 -26.60 -39.15 -18.78
C GLU A 62 -26.47 -39.38 -17.26
N TRP A 63 -25.30 -39.05 -16.70
CA TRP A 63 -25.02 -39.23 -15.28
C TRP A 63 -25.71 -38.15 -14.43
N ILE A 64 -25.80 -36.92 -14.95
CA ILE A 64 -26.47 -35.80 -14.28
C ILE A 64 -27.99 -36.06 -14.23
N VAL A 65 -28.56 -36.52 -15.33
CA VAL A 65 -29.98 -36.89 -15.42
C VAL A 65 -30.28 -38.11 -14.53
N TRP A 66 -29.36 -39.08 -14.45
CA TRP A 66 -29.49 -40.23 -13.55
C TRP A 66 -29.49 -39.83 -12.06
N CYS A 67 -28.72 -38.81 -11.68
CA CYS A 67 -28.77 -38.19 -10.35
C CYS A 67 -30.08 -37.43 -10.06
N GLY A 68 -31.01 -37.36 -11.01
CA GLY A 68 -32.32 -36.72 -10.86
C GLY A 68 -32.34 -35.22 -11.18
N VAL A 69 -31.26 -34.67 -11.74
CA VAL A 69 -31.18 -33.25 -12.11
C VAL A 69 -31.65 -33.09 -13.57
N THR A 70 -32.89 -32.64 -13.74
CA THR A 70 -33.51 -32.48 -15.07
C THR A 70 -33.28 -31.09 -15.68
N TRP A 71 -32.89 -30.10 -14.87
CA TRP A 71 -32.60 -28.74 -15.34
C TRP A 71 -31.32 -28.22 -14.70
N TYR A 72 -30.36 -27.81 -15.53
CA TYR A 72 -29.15 -27.10 -15.15
C TYR A 72 -28.81 -26.06 -16.23
N PRO A 73 -28.06 -24.99 -15.88
CA PRO A 73 -27.64 -23.97 -16.85
C PRO A 73 -26.79 -24.58 -17.99
N ASN A 74 -26.69 -23.88 -19.12
CA ASN A 74 -25.89 -24.34 -20.26
C ASN A 74 -24.43 -24.65 -19.85
N ARG A 75 -23.83 -25.72 -20.39
CA ARG A 75 -22.45 -26.14 -20.08
C ARG A 75 -21.41 -25.07 -20.41
N GLU A 76 -21.72 -24.15 -21.32
CA GLU A 76 -20.86 -23.00 -21.65
C GLU A 76 -20.52 -22.14 -20.42
N TRP A 77 -21.38 -22.11 -19.40
CA TRP A 77 -21.07 -21.40 -18.16
C TRP A 77 -19.85 -21.95 -17.44
N ALA A 78 -19.49 -23.23 -17.65
CA ALA A 78 -18.27 -23.82 -17.13
C ALA A 78 -16.99 -23.13 -17.67
N ILE A 79 -17.01 -22.60 -18.90
CA ILE A 79 -15.87 -21.85 -19.44
C ILE A 79 -16.02 -20.34 -19.27
N LEU A 80 -17.25 -19.83 -19.27
CA LEU A 80 -17.51 -18.40 -19.10
C LEU A 80 -17.11 -17.92 -17.70
N ILE A 81 -17.44 -18.66 -16.63
CA ILE A 81 -17.12 -18.26 -15.25
C ILE A 81 -15.60 -18.02 -15.05
N PRO A 82 -14.70 -18.98 -15.37
CA PRO A 82 -13.26 -18.76 -15.19
C PRO A 82 -12.70 -17.69 -16.14
N SER A 83 -13.21 -17.62 -17.38
CA SER A 83 -12.78 -16.60 -18.34
C SER A 83 -13.11 -15.18 -17.85
N TRP A 84 -14.36 -14.94 -17.43
CA TRP A 84 -14.78 -13.65 -16.88
C TRP A 84 -14.08 -13.32 -15.57
N SER A 85 -13.78 -14.32 -14.73
CA SER A 85 -12.99 -14.10 -13.50
C SER A 85 -11.62 -13.51 -13.80
N ILE A 86 -10.90 -14.04 -14.81
CA ILE A 86 -9.60 -13.50 -15.23
C ILE A 86 -9.76 -12.07 -15.76
N VAL A 87 -10.78 -11.80 -16.57
CA VAL A 87 -11.06 -10.44 -17.09
C VAL A 87 -11.30 -9.46 -15.95
N VAL A 88 -12.08 -9.83 -14.93
CA VAL A 88 -12.35 -8.98 -13.76
C VAL A 88 -11.08 -8.70 -12.95
N VAL A 89 -10.21 -9.71 -12.77
CA VAL A 89 -8.93 -9.54 -12.08
C VAL A 89 -8.03 -8.56 -12.84
N LEU A 90 -7.87 -8.76 -14.15
CA LEU A 90 -7.09 -7.85 -15.00
C LEU A 90 -7.66 -6.43 -14.98
N LEU A 91 -8.99 -6.29 -15.09
CA LEU A 91 -9.66 -5.01 -15.04
C LEU A 91 -9.42 -4.29 -13.70
N THR A 92 -9.42 -5.03 -12.59
CA THR A 92 -9.14 -4.48 -11.26
C THR A 92 -7.73 -3.90 -11.19
N TYR A 93 -6.73 -4.59 -11.74
CA TYR A 93 -5.36 -4.07 -11.80
C TYR A 93 -5.25 -2.83 -12.69
N VAL A 94 -5.89 -2.83 -13.85
CA VAL A 94 -5.90 -1.67 -14.76
C VAL A 94 -6.56 -0.46 -14.09
N ILE A 95 -7.71 -0.65 -13.43
CA ILE A 95 -8.41 0.41 -12.70
C ILE A 95 -7.54 0.91 -11.55
N TYR A 96 -6.94 0.01 -10.77
CA TYR A 96 -6.04 0.38 -9.68
C TYR A 96 -4.87 1.22 -10.18
N PHE A 97 -4.24 0.81 -11.29
CA PHE A 97 -3.16 1.56 -11.93
C PHE A 97 -3.64 2.93 -12.42
N ALA A 98 -4.82 3.00 -13.04
CA ALA A 98 -5.40 4.28 -13.48
C ALA A 98 -5.68 5.23 -12.30
N ILE A 99 -6.17 4.70 -11.17
CA ILE A 99 -6.37 5.48 -9.95
C ILE A 99 -5.03 5.95 -9.37
N ALA A 100 -4.03 5.08 -9.32
CA ALA A 100 -2.69 5.42 -8.84
C ALA A 100 -2.05 6.54 -9.70
N LEU A 101 -2.14 6.43 -11.03
CA LEU A 101 -1.69 7.47 -11.95
C LEU A 101 -2.46 8.78 -11.74
N ARG A 102 -3.78 8.72 -11.56
CA ARG A 102 -4.59 9.91 -11.25
C ARG A 102 -4.20 10.57 -9.93
N GLY A 103 -3.75 9.79 -8.95
CA GLY A 103 -3.31 10.27 -7.64
C GLY A 103 -1.85 10.73 -7.60
N THR A 104 -1.08 10.56 -8.68
CA THR A 104 0.32 10.98 -8.73
C THR A 104 0.39 12.47 -9.12
N PRO A 105 1.05 13.34 -8.32
CA PRO A 105 1.27 14.73 -8.70
C PRO A 105 2.10 14.84 -9.99
N GLY A 106 2.00 15.97 -10.70
CA GLY A 106 2.75 16.18 -11.93
C GLY A 106 4.26 16.10 -11.71
N PHE A 107 5.02 15.65 -12.70
CA PHE A 107 6.49 15.57 -12.60
C PHE A 107 7.19 16.92 -12.38
N ASP A 108 6.49 18.02 -12.67
CA ASP A 108 6.97 19.40 -12.49
C ASP A 108 6.66 19.96 -11.09
N GLU A 109 5.93 19.20 -10.26
CA GLU A 109 5.54 19.62 -8.92
C GLU A 109 6.51 19.04 -7.88
N MET A 110 7.09 19.91 -7.03
CA MET A 110 8.01 19.47 -5.97
C MET A 110 7.35 18.50 -4.99
N SER A 111 6.02 18.55 -4.85
CA SER A 111 5.21 17.63 -4.02
C SER A 111 5.29 16.17 -4.49
N ALA A 112 5.75 15.89 -5.71
CA ALA A 112 6.06 14.54 -6.17
C ALA A 112 7.29 13.94 -5.47
N VAL A 113 8.20 14.78 -4.99
CA VAL A 113 9.45 14.40 -4.33
C VAL A 113 9.38 14.68 -2.82
N THR A 114 8.62 15.70 -2.40
CA THR A 114 8.57 16.19 -1.02
C THR A 114 7.20 15.97 -0.38
N ASP A 115 7.16 15.52 0.87
CA ASP A 115 5.92 15.37 1.63
C ASP A 115 5.66 16.59 2.54
N SER A 116 4.55 16.56 3.28
CA SER A 116 4.18 17.63 4.23
C SER A 116 5.02 17.67 5.50
N ARG A 117 5.94 16.71 5.69
CA ARG A 117 6.81 16.61 6.86
C ARG A 117 8.26 16.98 6.55
N ILE A 118 8.54 17.44 5.33
CA ILE A 118 9.85 17.91 4.95
C ILE A 118 10.29 19.07 5.86
N SER A 119 11.48 18.95 6.44
CA SER A 119 12.05 19.98 7.29
C SER A 119 12.93 20.88 6.43
N LEU A 120 12.31 21.88 5.80
CA LEU A 120 13.03 22.90 5.04
C LEU A 120 13.25 24.15 5.90
N PRO A 121 14.37 24.87 5.71
CA PRO A 121 14.58 26.14 6.37
C PRO A 121 13.56 27.18 5.90
N SER A 122 13.11 28.03 6.84
CA SER A 122 12.17 29.12 6.52
C SER A 122 12.85 30.15 5.60
N GLU A 123 12.15 30.59 4.55
CA GLU A 123 12.62 31.62 3.60
C GLU A 123 12.48 33.06 4.14
N GLU A 124 12.15 33.24 5.41
CA GLU A 124 11.89 34.54 6.03
C GLU A 124 13.08 35.51 5.99
N ASP A 125 14.32 35.02 5.95
CA ASP A 125 15.52 35.85 5.85
C ASP A 125 16.41 35.43 4.66
N PRO A 126 16.38 36.18 3.53
CA PRO A 126 17.19 35.90 2.34
C PRO A 126 18.70 35.93 2.59
N ASN A 127 19.16 36.61 3.66
CA ASN A 127 20.57 36.74 3.99
C ASN A 127 21.04 35.67 4.97
N HIS A 128 20.12 34.91 5.57
CA HIS A 128 20.45 33.83 6.49
C HIS A 128 20.27 32.48 5.82
N ASN A 129 21.39 31.85 5.48
CA ASN A 129 21.37 30.46 5.03
C ASN A 129 21.72 29.52 6.21
N PRO A 130 20.74 28.80 6.79
CA PRO A 130 20.95 27.99 7.99
C PRO A 130 21.88 26.80 7.77
N TYR A 131 22.05 26.35 6.51
CA TYR A 131 23.05 25.34 6.17
C TYR A 131 24.48 25.86 6.42
N PHE A 132 24.75 27.14 6.17
CA PHE A 132 26.06 27.76 6.47
C PHE A 132 26.20 28.19 7.93
N ALA A 133 25.09 28.55 8.59
CA ALA A 133 25.10 28.85 10.02
C ALA A 133 25.55 27.63 10.86
N SER A 134 25.20 26.43 10.39
CA SER A 134 25.59 25.14 10.96
C SER A 134 27.07 24.79 10.85
N VAL A 135 27.84 25.50 10.01
CA VAL A 135 29.28 25.26 9.80
C VAL A 135 30.13 25.98 10.86
N LYS A 136 29.54 26.90 11.63
CA LYS A 136 30.29 27.68 12.64
C LYS A 136 30.75 26.77 13.79
N PRO A 137 32.02 26.90 14.24
CA PRO A 137 32.53 26.09 15.34
C PRO A 137 31.73 26.36 16.63
N GLY A 138 31.09 25.31 17.16
CA GLY A 138 30.24 25.38 18.36
C GLY A 138 28.75 25.62 18.08
N ALA A 139 28.32 25.73 16.81
CA ALA A 139 26.91 25.74 16.47
C ALA A 139 26.30 24.34 16.60
N ILE A 140 25.09 24.26 17.17
CA ILE A 140 24.28 23.04 17.18
C ILE A 140 23.34 23.14 15.98
N PRO A 141 23.50 22.33 14.92
CA PRO A 141 22.66 22.41 13.75
C PRO A 141 21.26 21.89 14.06
N GLU A 142 20.25 22.60 13.56
CA GLU A 142 18.88 22.09 13.51
C GLU A 142 18.78 21.03 12.40
N LEU A 143 17.83 20.09 12.58
CA LEU A 143 17.63 18.99 11.65
C LEU A 143 16.86 19.47 10.42
N TYR A 144 17.56 19.59 9.30
CA TYR A 144 16.99 19.99 8.01
C TYR A 144 17.24 18.91 6.94
N ASP A 145 16.28 18.74 6.04
CA ASP A 145 16.40 17.88 4.87
C ASP A 145 17.19 18.60 3.77
N ILE A 146 18.42 18.14 3.51
CA ILE A 146 19.29 18.75 2.50
C ILE A 146 18.98 18.12 1.12
N PRO A 147 18.71 18.93 0.08
CA PRO A 147 18.50 18.40 -1.27
C PRO A 147 19.69 17.57 -1.76
N ILE A 148 19.41 16.41 -2.33
CA ILE A 148 20.45 15.47 -2.81
C ILE A 148 21.41 16.11 -3.82
N GLY A 149 20.95 17.07 -4.63
CA GLY A 149 21.80 17.83 -5.55
C GLY A 149 22.87 18.64 -4.82
N VAL A 150 22.53 19.27 -3.69
CA VAL A 150 23.47 20.01 -2.86
C VAL A 150 24.47 19.06 -2.23
N VAL A 151 24.00 17.95 -1.65
CA VAL A 151 24.88 16.90 -1.07
C VAL A 151 25.86 16.38 -2.10
N ASN A 152 25.39 16.00 -3.29
CA ASN A 152 26.23 15.51 -4.37
C ASN A 152 27.25 16.57 -4.82
N SER A 153 26.83 17.83 -4.95
CA SER A 153 27.72 18.92 -5.36
C SER A 153 28.84 19.18 -4.37
N VAL A 154 28.58 18.99 -3.07
CA VAL A 154 29.58 19.17 -2.00
C VAL A 154 30.48 17.94 -1.90
N LEU A 155 29.87 16.75 -1.82
CA LEU A 155 30.60 15.49 -1.63
C LEU A 155 31.51 15.16 -2.82
N TYR A 156 31.03 15.37 -4.04
CA TYR A 156 31.76 14.98 -5.25
C TYR A 156 32.55 16.12 -5.90
N ARG A 157 32.58 17.33 -5.30
CA ARG A 157 33.23 18.50 -5.88
C ARG A 157 34.69 18.26 -6.27
N ASP A 158 35.44 17.64 -5.37
CA ASP A 158 36.87 17.46 -5.53
C ASP A 158 37.20 16.31 -6.49
N THR A 159 36.38 15.26 -6.50
CA THR A 159 36.44 14.18 -7.49
C THR A 159 36.19 14.71 -8.90
N LEU A 160 35.19 15.58 -9.09
CA LEU A 160 34.91 16.21 -10.37
C LEU A 160 36.04 17.13 -10.83
N LYS A 161 36.60 17.94 -9.92
CA LYS A 161 37.75 18.82 -10.22
C LYS A 161 38.99 18.02 -10.65
N ARG A 162 39.33 16.96 -9.92
CA ARG A 162 40.49 16.10 -10.25
C ARG A 162 40.31 15.39 -11.59
N ALA A 163 39.11 14.91 -11.90
CA ALA A 163 38.81 14.32 -13.18
C ALA A 163 38.93 15.34 -14.33
N GLN A 164 38.50 16.58 -14.12
CA GLN A 164 38.60 17.66 -15.09
C GLN A 164 40.06 18.08 -15.34
N GLU A 165 40.89 18.14 -14.30
CA GLU A 165 42.32 18.42 -14.41
C GLU A 165 43.07 17.32 -15.17
N GLN A 166 42.72 16.04 -14.96
CA GLN A 166 43.32 14.92 -15.69
C GLN A 166 42.92 14.90 -17.18
N HIS A 167 41.75 15.41 -17.53
CA HIS A 167 41.27 15.46 -18.92
C HIS A 167 41.87 16.63 -19.73
N ILE A 168 42.47 17.63 -19.07
CA ILE A 168 43.15 18.78 -19.70
C ILE A 168 44.64 18.49 -19.96
N VAL A 169 45.20 17.47 -19.30
CA VAL A 169 46.63 17.10 -19.40
C VAL A 169 46.89 16.06 -20.52
N HIS A 170 45.83 15.57 -21.18
CA HIS A 170 45.90 14.72 -22.37
C HIS A 170 45.37 15.46 -23.60
#